data_AF-A0A7W1M9W6-F1
#
_entry.id   AF-A0A7W1M9W6-F1
#
_cell.length_a   1.000
_cell.length_b   1.000
_cell.length_c   1.000
_cell.angle_alpha   90.00
_cell.angle_beta   90.00
_cell.angle_gamma   90.00
#
_symmetry.space_group_name_H-M   'P 1'
#
loop_
_entity.id
_entity.type
_entity.pdbx_description
1 polymer ?
#
loop_
_entity_poly.entity_id
_entity_poly.type
_entity_poly.pdbx_seq_one_letter_code
_entity_poly.pdbx_strand_id
1 'polypeptide(L)'
;MYKRPLYKKVIQRLEGTSPFIQVLAGPRQIGKTTLAHQARQALSLPSHYASADGSLLRDTAWIEAEWEKGRILAHRSEGPLGALL
;
A
#
# COMPACT_ATOMS: atom_id res chain seq x y z
N MET A 1 13.98 -14.49 3.34
CA MET A 1 12.91 -14.26 2.34
C MET A 1 13.53 -13.56 1.12
N TYR A 2 13.26 -14.04 -0.10
CA TYR A 2 13.83 -13.45 -1.33
C TYR A 2 13.21 -12.07 -1.63
N LYS A 3 14.05 -11.10 -2.02
CA LYS A 3 13.62 -9.74 -2.44
C LYS A 3 13.91 -9.57 -3.93
N ARG A 4 12.86 -9.26 -4.71
CA ARG A 4 12.97 -9.07 -6.17
C ARG A 4 13.72 -7.76 -6.48
N PRO A 5 14.34 -7.61 -7.67
CA PRO A 5 14.99 -6.36 -8.06
C PRO A 5 14.08 -5.12 -7.97
N LEU A 6 12.79 -5.29 -8.30
CA LEU A 6 11.76 -4.24 -8.18
C LEU A 6 11.56 -3.72 -6.75
N TYR A 7 11.90 -4.51 -5.72
CA TYR A 7 11.74 -4.12 -4.32
C TYR A 7 12.45 -2.82 -3.99
N LYS A 8 13.72 -2.66 -4.40
CA LYS A 8 14.48 -1.44 -4.12
C LYS A 8 13.82 -0.21 -4.74
N LYS A 9 13.32 -0.33 -5.96
CA LYS A 9 12.61 0.74 -6.67
C LYS A 9 11.28 1.12 -5.99
N VAL A 10 10.55 0.14 -5.45
CA VAL A 10 9.30 0.40 -4.71
C VAL A 10 9.60 1.16 -3.42
N ILE A 11 10.56 0.69 -2.62
CA ILE A 11 10.98 1.35 -1.36
C ILE A 11 11.43 2.79 -1.63
N GLN A 12 12.36 2.99 -2.56
CA GLN A 12 12.87 4.32 -2.89
C GLN A 12 11.76 5.31 -3.29
N ARG A 13 10.73 4.84 -3.99
CA ARG A 13 9.61 5.71 -4.37
C ARG A 13 8.65 5.99 -3.21
N LEU A 14 8.46 5.04 -2.31
CA LEU A 14 7.62 5.21 -1.11
C LEU A 14 8.28 6.13 -0.07
N GLU A 15 9.61 6.15 0.01
CA GLU A 15 10.38 7.07 0.86
C GLU A 15 10.62 8.45 0.22
N GLY A 16 10.35 8.57 -1.08
CA GLY A 16 10.53 9.80 -1.85
C GLY A 16 9.45 10.84 -1.59
N THR A 17 9.71 12.07 -2.03
CA THR A 17 8.97 13.28 -1.61
C THR A 17 7.52 13.39 -2.11
N SER A 18 7.05 12.54 -3.04
CA SER A 18 5.65 12.50 -3.48
C SER A 18 5.36 11.40 -4.50
N PRO A 19 4.71 10.31 -4.07
CA PRO A 19 3.73 9.72 -4.96
C PRO A 19 2.34 9.71 -4.33
N PHE A 20 1.39 10.35 -5.00
CA PHE A 20 -0.02 10.35 -4.62
C PHE A 20 -0.61 8.92 -4.63
N ILE A 21 -0.23 8.11 -5.63
CA ILE A 21 -0.65 6.70 -5.81
C ILE A 21 0.47 5.91 -6.48
N GLN A 22 0.74 4.68 -6.02
CA GLN A 22 1.70 3.75 -6.60
C GLN A 22 0.99 2.47 -7.05
N VAL A 23 1.19 2.07 -8.31
CA VAL A 23 0.49 0.93 -8.90
C VAL A 23 1.47 -0.19 -9.26
N LEU A 24 1.24 -1.38 -8.72
CA LEU A 24 1.92 -2.62 -9.11
C LEU A 24 1.07 -3.40 -10.12
N ALA A 25 1.34 -3.23 -11.41
CA ALA A 25 0.64 -3.94 -12.49
C ALA A 25 1.47 -5.11 -13.05
N GLY A 26 0.78 -6.15 -13.54
CA GLY A 26 1.42 -7.30 -14.21
C GLY A 26 0.61 -8.60 -14.09
N PRO A 27 1.05 -9.70 -14.74
CA PRO A 27 0.33 -10.97 -14.77
C PRO A 27 -0.07 -11.51 -13.39
N ARG A 28 -1.11 -12.35 -13.34
CA ARG A 28 -1.51 -13.04 -12.10
C ARG A 28 -0.37 -13.92 -11.58
N GLN A 29 -0.31 -14.15 -10.27
CA GLN A 29 0.64 -15.06 -9.60
C GLN A 29 2.15 -14.71 -9.68
N ILE A 30 2.54 -13.55 -10.22
CA ILE A 30 3.95 -13.13 -10.22
C ILE A 30 4.44 -12.57 -8.88
N GLY A 31 3.66 -12.66 -7.80
CA GLY A 31 4.05 -12.16 -6.47
C GLY A 31 3.94 -10.64 -6.26
N LYS A 32 2.95 -9.98 -6.87
CA LYS A 32 2.71 -8.52 -6.68
C LYS A 32 2.30 -8.20 -5.24
N THR A 33 1.31 -8.93 -4.71
CA THR A 33 0.83 -8.80 -3.32
C THR A 33 1.95 -9.09 -2.32
N THR A 34 2.80 -10.09 -2.62
CA THR A 34 3.98 -10.40 -1.82
C THR A 34 4.95 -9.23 -1.78
N LEU A 35 5.21 -8.57 -2.91
CA LEU A 35 6.08 -7.40 -2.97
C LEU A 35 5.53 -6.22 -2.17
N ALA A 36 4.21 -5.96 -2.26
CA ALA A 36 3.55 -4.91 -1.49
C ALA A 36 3.65 -5.16 0.01
N HIS A 37 3.40 -6.38 0.47
CA HIS A 37 3.56 -6.73 1.89
C HIS A 37 5.02 -6.63 2.36
N GLN A 38 5.99 -7.05 1.54
CA GLN A 38 7.41 -6.88 1.86
C GLN A 38 7.81 -5.41 1.98
N ALA A 39 7.25 -4.54 1.13
CA ALA A 39 7.50 -3.10 1.20
C ALA A 39 6.88 -2.49 2.47
N ARG A 40 5.62 -2.84 2.76
CA ARG A 40 4.91 -2.43 3.99
C ARG A 40 5.67 -2.81 5.25
N GLN A 41 6.18 -4.05 5.33
CA GLN A 41 6.96 -4.53 6.48
C GLN A 41 8.29 -3.80 6.65
N ALA A 42 8.90 -3.33 5.56
CA ALA A 42 10.23 -2.74 5.60
C ALA A 42 10.22 -1.26 6.01
N LEU A 43 9.16 -0.53 5.68
CA LEU A 43 9.04 0.89 5.99
C LEU A 43 8.56 1.15 7.42
N SER A 44 8.04 0.13 8.11
CA SER A 44 7.51 0.23 9.48
C SER A 44 6.52 1.39 9.69
N LEU A 45 5.85 1.83 8.61
CA LEU A 45 4.85 2.88 8.65
C LEU A 45 3.50 2.30 9.09
N PRO A 46 2.67 3.09 9.78
CA PRO A 46 1.26 2.76 9.95
C PRO A 46 0.68 2.42 8.59
N SER A 47 -0.01 1.29 8.47
CA SER A 47 -0.50 0.81 7.19
C SER A 47 -1.87 0.14 7.28
N HIS A 48 -2.71 0.43 6.30
CA HIS A 48 -3.99 -0.24 6.06
C HIS A 48 -3.84 -1.24 4.91
N TYR A 49 -4.69 -2.26 4.87
CA TYR A 49 -4.75 -3.18 3.73
C TYR A 49 -6.19 -3.59 3.50
N ALA A 50 -6.66 -3.40 2.27
CA ALA A 50 -7.99 -3.78 1.84
C ALA A 50 -7.89 -4.59 0.55
N SER A 51 -8.51 -5.78 0.51
CA SER A 51 -8.63 -6.58 -0.71
C SER A 51 -9.96 -6.29 -1.40
N ALA A 52 -9.91 -6.05 -2.70
CA ALA A 52 -11.10 -5.95 -3.54
C ALA A 52 -11.65 -7.34 -3.97
N ASP A 53 -10.93 -8.44 -3.71
CA ASP A 53 -11.23 -9.78 -4.23
C ASP A 53 -12.38 -10.51 -3.47
N GLY A 54 -13.25 -9.76 -2.78
CA GLY A 54 -14.39 -10.31 -2.04
C GLY A 54 -15.57 -10.65 -2.94
N SER A 55 -16.43 -11.58 -2.47
CA SER A 55 -17.66 -11.99 -3.18
C SER A 55 -18.78 -10.93 -3.16
N LEU A 56 -18.68 -9.96 -2.25
CA LEU A 56 -19.63 -8.86 -2.14
C LEU A 56 -19.37 -7.81 -3.22
N LEU A 57 -20.44 -7.36 -3.89
CA LEU A 57 -20.41 -6.17 -4.73
C LEU A 57 -19.93 -4.98 -3.89
N ARG A 58 -18.78 -4.42 -4.24
CA ARG A 58 -18.24 -3.21 -3.64
C ARG A 58 -18.56 -2.04 -4.55
N ASP A 59 -19.23 -1.05 -4.03
CA ASP A 59 -19.54 0.19 -4.75
C ASP A 59 -18.44 1.24 -4.52
N THR A 60 -18.64 2.44 -5.05
CA THR A 60 -17.73 3.56 -4.85
C THR A 60 -17.65 4.01 -3.39
N ALA A 61 -18.72 3.83 -2.62
CA ALA A 61 -18.73 4.16 -1.19
C ALA A 61 -17.76 3.28 -0.41
N TRP A 62 -17.56 2.02 -0.83
CA TRP A 62 -16.56 1.15 -0.23
C TRP A 62 -15.13 1.70 -0.38
N ILE A 63 -14.71 2.12 -1.59
CA ILE A 63 -13.35 2.62 -1.78
C ILE A 63 -13.13 3.92 -1.01
N GLU A 64 -14.14 4.79 -0.94
CA GLU A 64 -14.11 6.01 -0.11
C GLU A 64 -13.91 5.69 1.37
N ALA A 65 -14.63 4.68 1.89
CA ALA A 65 -14.51 4.25 3.27
C ALA A 65 -13.13 3.66 3.59
N GLU A 66 -12.54 2.87 2.69
CA GLU A 66 -11.18 2.36 2.89
C GLU A 66 -10.16 3.51 2.87
N TRP A 67 -10.30 4.48 1.95
CA TRP A 67 -9.45 5.67 1.91
C TRP A 67 -9.53 6.49 3.20
N GLU A 68 -10.72 6.65 3.77
CA GLU A 68 -10.92 7.36 5.04
C GLU A 68 -10.18 6.68 6.19
N LYS A 69 -10.18 5.34 6.26
CA LYS A 69 -9.40 4.61 7.27
C LYS A 69 -7.91 4.91 7.16
N GLY A 70 -7.36 4.97 5.95
CA GLY A 70 -5.96 5.35 5.73
C GLY A 70 -5.67 6.80 6.12
N ARG A 71 -6.58 7.74 5.84
CA ARG A 71 -6.44 9.14 6.26
C ARG A 71 -6.42 9.29 7.78
N ILE A 72 -7.33 8.62 8.48
CA ILE A 72 -7.36 8.61 9.95
C ILE A 72 -6.05 8.03 10.49
N LEU A 73 -5.55 6.96 9.88
CA LEU A 73 -4.29 6.33 10.27
C LEU A 73 -3.08 7.27 10.06
N ALA A 74 -3.04 8.01 8.94
CA ALA A 74 -2.02 9.00 8.66
C ALA A 74 -2.06 10.17 9.66
N HIS A 75 -3.25 10.69 9.98
CA HIS A 75 -3.41 11.79 10.95
C HIS A 75 -2.96 11.41 12.37
N ARG A 76 -3.08 10.13 12.74
CA ARG A 76 -2.60 9.62 14.03
C ARG A 76 -1.10 9.36 14.05
N SER A 77 -0.45 9.35 12.89
CA SER A 77 0.99 9.13 12.80
C SER A 77 1.73 10.45 12.98
N GLU A 78 2.68 10.50 13.92
CA GLU A 78 3.52 11.69 14.16
C GLU A 78 4.73 11.75 13.21
N GLY A 79 4.86 10.79 12.30
CA GLY A 79 6.02 10.63 11.41
C GLY A 79 5.94 11.47 10.13
N PRO A 80 7.08 11.91 9.56
CA PRO A 80 7.14 12.78 8.38
C PRO A 80 6.63 12.12 7.09
N LEU A 81 6.50 10.79 7.06
CA LEU A 81 6.06 10.00 5.91
C LEU A 81 4.57 9.60 5.97
N GLY A 82 3.86 9.92 7.05
CA GLY A 82 2.44 9.58 7.20
C GLY A 82 2.17 8.07 7.33
N ALA A 83 1.13 7.59 6.63
CA ALA A 83 0.71 6.18 6.62
C ALA A 83 0.53 5.63 5.19
N LEU A 84 0.63 4.31 5.05
CA LEU A 84 0.35 3.59 3.79
C LEU A 84 -1.09 3.09 3.77
N LEU A 85 -1.76 3.19 2.61
CA LEU A 85 -3.07 2.59 2.34
C LEU A 85 -2.93 1.39 1.40
#